data_AF-B1IJ05-F1
#
_entry.id   AF-B1IJ05-F1
#
_cell.length_a   1.000
_cell.length_b   1.000
_cell.length_c   1.000
_cell.angle_alpha   90.00
_cell.angle_beta   90.00
_cell.angle_gamma   90.00
#
_symmetry.space_group_name_H-M   'P 1'
#
loop_
_entity.id
_entity.type
_entity.pdbx_description
1 polymer ?
#
loop_
_entity_poly.entity_id
_entity_poly.type
_entity_poly.pdbx_seq_one_letter_code
_entity_poly.pdbx_strand_id
1 'polypeptide(L)'
;MLTGKIFLDKFNELVGLIYTPSPNIDYYSYIKKQSDLGYHQVIITSQMMINLIEYLCIDRDFEVTKIELLEEDMNQDDTISQYLNLTKKNKIYFHKLIEELKFIKDESSIDIKRVHFIGHSKGKKHFRFFIQVNGIYEIDKEFFEYETKELIKILKRCMSNE
;
A
#
# COMPACT_ATOMS: atom_id res chain seq x y z
N MET A 1 -4.69 12.79 -9.58
CA MET A 1 -4.81 11.58 -8.76
C MET A 1 -6.00 11.75 -7.82
N LEU A 2 -6.55 10.66 -7.30
CA LEU A 2 -7.55 10.64 -6.25
C LEU A 2 -6.99 9.88 -5.06
N THR A 3 -7.22 10.41 -3.86
CA THR A 3 -6.76 9.82 -2.62
C THR A 3 -7.93 9.14 -1.91
N GLY A 4 -7.68 7.96 -1.37
CA GLY A 4 -8.63 7.22 -0.54
C GLY A 4 -7.99 6.85 0.79
N LYS A 5 -8.83 6.44 1.74
CA LYS A 5 -8.40 5.80 2.97
C LYS A 5 -9.23 4.55 3.21
N ILE A 6 -8.55 3.47 3.59
CA ILE A 6 -9.15 2.20 3.97
C ILE A 6 -9.67 2.28 5.42
N PHE A 7 -10.88 1.75 5.62
CA PHE A 7 -11.53 1.59 6.91
C PHE A 7 -12.20 0.22 6.99
N LEU A 8 -12.51 -0.24 8.20
CA LEU A 8 -13.56 -1.23 8.44
C LEU A 8 -14.88 -0.48 8.65
N ASP A 9 -15.94 -0.94 8.02
CA ASP A 9 -17.28 -0.46 8.33
C ASP A 9 -17.86 -1.12 9.60
N LYS A 10 -19.09 -0.76 9.95
CA LYS A 10 -19.82 -1.31 11.12
C LYS A 10 -20.07 -2.81 11.07
N PHE A 11 -19.83 -3.46 9.93
CA PHE A 11 -19.96 -4.91 9.72
C PHE A 11 -18.59 -5.59 9.66
N ASN A 12 -17.50 -4.88 10.00
CA ASN A 12 -16.12 -5.32 9.85
C ASN A 12 -15.72 -5.62 8.39
N GLU A 13 -16.36 -4.98 7.42
CA GLU A 13 -15.99 -5.10 6.02
C GLU A 13 -15.03 -3.98 5.62
N LEU A 14 -13.94 -4.34 4.93
CA LEU A 14 -13.02 -3.35 4.37
C LEU A 14 -13.70 -2.49 3.29
N VAL A 15 -13.60 -1.17 3.44
CA VAL A 15 -14.12 -0.16 2.53
C VAL A 15 -13.06 0.91 2.24
N GLY A 16 -13.04 1.42 1.02
CA GLY A 16 -12.21 2.56 0.60
C GLY A 16 -13.07 3.82 0.48
N LEU A 17 -12.82 4.80 1.33
CA LEU A 17 -13.53 6.08 1.31
C LEU A 17 -12.65 7.16 0.68
N ILE A 18 -13.22 8.02 -0.17
CA ILE A 18 -12.49 9.15 -0.74
C ILE A 18 -12.01 10.05 0.42
N TYR A 19 -10.71 10.30 0.43
CA TYR A 19 -10.07 11.20 1.36
C TYR A 19 -9.56 12.41 0.58
N THR A 20 -9.99 13.60 0.95
CA THR A 20 -9.50 14.84 0.34
C THR A 20 -8.76 15.63 1.40
N PRO A 21 -7.42 15.50 1.48
CA PRO A 21 -6.64 16.32 2.39
C PRO A 21 -6.86 17.80 2.03
N SER A 22 -7.25 18.59 3.01
CA SER A 22 -7.48 20.03 2.88
C SER A 22 -6.68 20.74 3.96
N PRO A 23 -6.07 21.90 3.69
CA PRO A 23 -5.42 22.70 4.72
C PRO A 23 -6.34 23.04 5.90
N ASN A 24 -7.66 23.06 5.66
CA ASN A 24 -8.69 23.41 6.64
C ASN A 24 -9.30 22.19 7.37
N ILE A 25 -8.96 20.97 6.97
CA ILE A 25 -9.42 19.74 7.62
C ILE A 25 -8.18 18.93 7.95
N ASP A 26 -7.74 18.99 9.21
CA ASP A 26 -6.66 18.12 9.66
C ASP A 26 -7.08 16.64 9.58
N TYR A 27 -6.08 15.77 9.39
CA TYR A 27 -6.27 14.33 9.27
C TYR A 27 -7.10 13.77 10.44
N TYR A 28 -6.84 14.25 11.65
CA TYR A 28 -7.53 13.79 12.87
C TYR A 28 -9.03 14.11 12.87
N SER A 29 -9.43 15.28 12.37
CA SER A 29 -10.83 15.67 12.22
C SER A 29 -11.55 14.77 11.22
N TYR A 30 -10.89 14.43 10.11
CA TYR A 30 -11.43 13.45 9.15
C TYR A 30 -11.62 12.08 9.81
N ILE A 31 -10.60 11.57 10.51
CA ILE A 31 -10.67 10.30 11.23
C ILE A 31 -11.80 10.29 12.25
N LYS A 32 -11.90 11.34 13.07
CA LYS A 32 -12.95 11.46 14.09
C LYS A 32 -14.33 11.42 13.46
N LYS A 33 -14.55 12.18 12.38
CA LYS A 33 -15.81 12.15 11.63
C LYS A 33 -16.17 10.75 11.13
N GLN A 34 -15.21 10.00 10.59
CA GLN A 34 -15.49 8.63 10.14
C GLN A 34 -15.76 7.69 11.32
N SER A 35 -15.05 7.86 12.43
CA SER A 35 -15.30 7.13 13.67
C SER A 35 -16.72 7.36 14.21
N ASP A 36 -17.19 8.62 14.19
CA ASP A 36 -18.55 8.98 14.61
C ASP A 36 -19.63 8.36 13.70
N LEU A 37 -19.27 7.99 12.47
CA LEU A 37 -20.13 7.28 11.51
C LEU A 37 -20.04 5.74 11.63
N GLY A 38 -19.24 5.23 12.58
CA GLY A 38 -19.07 3.79 12.82
C GLY A 38 -18.00 3.13 11.94
N TYR A 39 -17.07 3.89 11.36
CA TYR A 39 -15.91 3.35 10.66
C TYR A 39 -14.70 3.24 11.59
N HIS A 40 -13.99 2.11 11.52
CA HIS A 40 -12.76 1.87 12.27
C HIS A 40 -11.54 1.98 11.38
N GLN A 41 -10.47 2.59 11.90
CA GLN A 41 -9.22 2.71 11.15
C GLN A 41 -8.57 1.34 10.95
N VAL A 42 -7.95 1.17 9.77
CA VAL A 42 -7.14 0.00 9.45
C VAL A 42 -5.67 0.40 9.46
N ILE A 43 -4.86 -0.44 10.09
CA ILE A 43 -3.41 -0.40 10.01
C ILE A 43 -2.99 -1.53 9.08
N ILE A 44 -2.16 -1.21 8.10
CA ILE A 44 -1.59 -2.17 7.17
C ILE A 44 -0.23 -2.55 7.74
N THR A 45 -0.13 -3.76 8.30
CA THR A 45 1.13 -4.27 8.87
C THR A 45 2.20 -4.45 7.79
N SER A 46 3.46 -4.56 8.19
CA SER A 46 4.57 -4.89 7.28
C SER A 46 4.28 -6.18 6.52
N GLN A 47 3.71 -7.20 7.18
CA GLN A 47 3.34 -8.45 6.51
C GLN A 47 2.26 -8.23 5.44
N MET A 48 1.20 -7.47 5.73
CA MET A 48 0.18 -7.14 4.74
C MET A 48 0.76 -6.35 3.57
N MET A 49 1.70 -5.43 3.84
CA MET A 49 2.39 -4.66 2.82
C MET A 49 3.25 -5.54 1.91
N ILE A 50 4.00 -6.48 2.47
CA ILE A 50 4.82 -7.45 1.72
C ILE A 50 3.92 -8.34 0.85
N ASN A 51 2.83 -8.88 1.40
CA ASN A 51 1.85 -9.67 0.65
C ASN A 51 1.26 -8.88 -0.52
N LEU A 52 0.95 -7.60 -0.29
CA LEU A 52 0.44 -6.70 -1.33
C LEU A 52 1.49 -6.46 -2.42
N ILE A 53 2.76 -6.24 -2.05
CA ILE A 53 3.87 -6.11 -2.99
C ILE A 53 4.01 -7.38 -3.84
N GLU A 54 4.06 -8.55 -3.21
CA GLU A 54 4.16 -9.85 -3.91
C GLU A 54 3.03 -10.02 -4.92
N TYR A 55 1.77 -9.86 -4.50
CA TYR A 55 0.61 -10.02 -5.38
C TYR A 55 0.61 -9.02 -6.54
N LEU A 56 0.86 -7.74 -6.28
CA LEU A 56 0.84 -6.73 -7.32
C LEU A 56 1.94 -6.94 -8.36
N CYS A 57 3.15 -7.29 -7.93
CA CYS A 57 4.29 -7.48 -8.84
C CYS A 57 4.22 -8.80 -9.60
N ILE A 58 3.85 -9.90 -8.94
CA ILE A 58 3.87 -11.24 -9.53
C ILE A 58 2.60 -11.47 -10.37
N ASP A 59 1.43 -11.22 -9.79
CA ASP A 59 0.15 -11.60 -10.42
C ASP A 59 -0.41 -10.51 -11.32
N ARG A 60 -0.06 -9.25 -11.06
CA ARG A 60 -0.62 -8.09 -11.76
C ARG A 60 0.38 -7.25 -12.54
N ASP A 61 1.64 -7.67 -12.57
CA ASP A 61 2.72 -7.03 -13.34
C ASP A 61 2.97 -5.56 -12.96
N PHE A 62 2.82 -5.20 -11.68
CA PHE A 62 3.17 -3.86 -11.19
C PHE A 62 4.69 -3.76 -10.97
N GLU A 63 5.22 -2.55 -11.12
CA GLU A 63 6.58 -2.22 -10.71
C GLU A 63 6.57 -1.49 -9.36
N VAL A 64 7.29 -2.01 -8.36
CA VAL A 64 7.58 -1.23 -7.14
C VAL A 64 8.69 -0.24 -7.47
N THR A 65 8.41 1.05 -7.25
CA THR A 65 9.34 2.14 -7.58
C THR A 65 10.04 2.71 -6.37
N LYS A 66 9.43 2.62 -5.19
CA LYS A 66 9.98 3.12 -3.93
C LYS A 66 9.30 2.43 -2.74
N ILE A 67 10.08 2.12 -1.72
CA ILE A 67 9.62 1.71 -0.40
C ILE A 67 10.19 2.72 0.59
N GLU A 68 9.34 3.23 1.49
CA GLU A 68 9.71 4.12 2.58
C GLU A 68 9.51 3.36 3.88
N LEU A 69 10.57 3.26 4.69
CA LEU A 69 10.48 2.71 6.04
C LEU A 69 10.04 3.78 7.05
N LEU A 70 9.57 3.35 8.22
CA LEU A 70 9.25 4.23 9.34
C LEU A 70 10.52 4.72 10.03
N GLU A 71 11.47 3.81 10.25
CA GLU A 71 12.78 4.15 10.77
C GLU A 71 13.66 4.66 9.63
N GLU A 72 14.28 5.82 9.84
CA GLU A 72 15.21 6.42 8.90
C GLU A 72 16.61 5.78 9.11
N ASP A 73 16.77 4.51 8.72
CA ASP A 73 18.08 3.86 8.64
C ASP A 73 18.61 3.92 7.20
N MET A 74 19.58 4.81 6.98
CA MET A 74 20.18 5.03 5.66
C MET A 74 20.78 3.75 5.05
N ASN A 75 21.33 2.83 5.84
CA ASN A 75 21.93 1.60 5.30
C ASN A 75 20.85 0.65 4.77
N GLN A 76 19.72 0.59 5.47
CA GLN A 76 18.60 -0.25 5.08
C GLN A 76 17.88 0.33 3.85
N ASP A 77 17.67 1.64 3.82
CA ASP A 77 17.12 2.36 2.68
C ASP A 77 17.98 2.20 1.42
N ASP A 78 19.31 2.27 1.57
CA ASP A 78 20.25 2.05 0.47
C ASP A 78 20.18 0.62 -0.07
N THR A 79 20.15 -0.38 0.84
CA THR A 79 19.99 -1.79 0.48
C THR A 79 18.72 -2.04 -0.31
N ILE A 80 17.57 -1.55 0.19
CA ILE A 80 16.27 -1.69 -0.50
C ILE A 80 16.30 -0.99 -1.87
N SER A 81 16.88 0.21 -1.94
CA SER A 81 17.04 0.95 -3.19
C SER A 81 17.89 0.22 -4.22
N GLN A 82 18.96 -0.47 -3.78
CA GLN A 82 19.77 -1.32 -4.65
C GLN A 82 18.96 -2.47 -5.22
N TYR A 83 18.18 -3.18 -4.39
CA TYR A 83 17.33 -4.28 -4.86
C TYR A 83 16.22 -3.80 -5.80
N LEU A 84 15.57 -2.68 -5.51
CA LEU A 84 14.60 -2.06 -6.43
C LEU A 84 15.22 -1.70 -7.79
N ASN A 85 16.47 -1.25 -7.81
CA ASN A 85 17.18 -0.99 -9.07
C ASN A 85 17.53 -2.27 -9.83
N LEU A 86 17.78 -3.38 -9.12
CA LEU A 86 18.01 -4.68 -9.74
C LEU A 86 16.71 -5.28 -10.32
N THR A 87 15.57 -5.13 -9.64
CA THR A 87 14.28 -5.64 -10.14
C THR A 87 13.84 -4.98 -11.44
N LYS A 88 14.13 -3.68 -11.61
CA LYS A 88 13.92 -2.94 -12.88
C LYS A 88 14.69 -3.54 -14.05
N LYS A 89 15.90 -4.07 -13.79
CA LYS A 89 16.75 -4.68 -14.83
C LYS A 89 16.35 -6.12 -15.09
N ASN A 90 16.00 -6.86 -14.05
CA ASN A 90 15.62 -8.26 -14.15
C ASN A 90 14.69 -8.64 -12.99
N LYS A 91 13.46 -9.05 -13.34
CA LYS A 91 12.43 -9.49 -12.39
C LYS A 91 12.87 -10.65 -11.50
N ILE A 92 13.88 -11.44 -11.91
CA ILE A 92 14.41 -12.50 -11.06
C ILE A 92 14.90 -11.96 -9.72
N TYR A 93 15.37 -10.72 -9.62
CA TYR A 93 15.83 -10.14 -8.36
C TYR A 93 14.70 -9.79 -7.39
N PHE A 94 13.43 -9.93 -7.81
CA PHE A 94 12.28 -9.63 -6.96
C PHE A 94 12.23 -10.53 -5.72
N HIS A 95 12.58 -11.81 -5.84
CA HIS A 95 12.68 -12.70 -4.66
C HIS A 95 13.64 -12.15 -3.60
N LYS A 96 14.78 -11.56 -4.00
CA LYS A 96 15.75 -10.98 -3.07
C LYS A 96 15.18 -9.77 -2.35
N LEU A 97 14.49 -8.88 -3.08
CA LEU A 97 13.78 -7.75 -2.46
C LEU A 97 12.80 -8.25 -1.40
N ILE A 98 12.02 -9.27 -1.71
CA ILE A 98 11.06 -9.87 -0.79
C ILE A 98 11.77 -10.51 0.42
N GLU A 99 12.88 -11.21 0.21
CA GLU A 99 13.70 -11.78 1.30
C GLU A 99 14.20 -10.69 2.24
N GLU A 100 14.74 -9.59 1.72
CA GLU A 100 15.17 -8.45 2.54
C GLU A 100 14.01 -7.85 3.34
N LEU A 101 12.85 -7.64 2.71
CA LEU A 101 11.67 -7.12 3.41
C LEU A 101 11.18 -8.10 4.49
N LYS A 102 11.32 -9.41 4.27
CA LYS A 102 11.00 -10.44 5.26
C LYS A 102 11.96 -10.45 6.44
N PHE A 103 13.19 -9.96 6.32
CA PHE A 103 14.06 -9.74 7.49
C PHE A 103 13.58 -8.61 8.39
N ILE A 104 12.78 -7.70 7.86
CA ILE A 104 12.10 -6.61 8.60
C ILE A 104 10.78 -7.12 9.24
N LYS A 105 10.41 -8.38 9.02
CA LYS A 105 9.11 -8.91 9.40
C LYS A 105 9.08 -9.34 10.87
N ASP A 106 8.38 -8.57 11.69
CA ASP A 106 7.50 -9.10 12.74
C ASP A 106 6.06 -8.94 12.24
N GLU A 107 5.19 -9.95 12.43
CA GLU A 107 3.85 -10.01 11.80
C GLU A 107 2.95 -8.84 12.20
N SER A 108 3.18 -8.30 13.40
CA SER A 108 2.48 -7.12 13.93
C SER A 108 3.19 -5.79 13.68
N SER A 109 4.36 -5.80 13.04
CA SER A 109 5.15 -4.57 12.85
C SER A 109 4.55 -3.66 11.79
N ILE A 110 4.95 -2.39 11.83
CA ILE A 110 4.49 -1.34 10.93
C ILE A 110 5.63 -0.64 10.20
N ASP A 111 6.80 -1.29 10.14
CA ASP A 111 8.07 -0.72 9.67
C ASP A 111 8.02 -0.20 8.23
N ILE A 112 7.13 -0.71 7.38
CA ILE A 112 6.93 -0.18 6.02
C ILE A 112 5.90 0.94 6.04
N LYS A 113 6.38 2.19 6.08
CA LYS A 113 5.56 3.41 6.08
C LYS A 113 4.73 3.59 4.82
N ARG A 114 5.34 3.39 3.65
CA ARG A 114 4.71 3.62 2.34
C ARG A 114 5.38 2.83 1.23
N VAL A 115 4.59 2.39 0.26
CA VAL A 115 5.09 1.78 -0.98
C VAL A 115 4.49 2.47 -2.19
N HIS A 116 5.32 2.75 -3.19
CA HIS A 116 4.93 3.34 -4.47
C HIS A 116 5.09 2.33 -5.60
N PHE A 117 4.10 2.35 -6.49
CA PHE A 117 4.01 1.45 -7.62
C PHE A 117 3.71 2.19 -8.92
N ILE A 118 4.11 1.57 -10.02
CA ILE A 118 3.59 1.84 -11.35
C ILE A 118 2.79 0.62 -11.80
N GLY A 119 1.49 0.82 -12.00
CA GLY A 119 0.59 -0.19 -12.53
C GLY A 119 0.47 -0.09 -14.06
N HIS A 120 0.06 -1.18 -14.68
CA HIS A 120 -0.07 -1.30 -16.13
C HIS A 120 -1.51 -1.67 -16.50
N SER A 121 -2.16 -0.84 -17.31
CA SER A 121 -3.47 -1.16 -17.87
C SER A 121 -3.37 -1.78 -19.27
N LYS A 122 -4.37 -2.58 -19.64
CA LYS A 122 -4.55 -3.11 -21.00
C LYS A 122 -4.60 -1.92 -21.97
N GLY A 123 -3.54 -1.75 -22.76
CA GLY A 123 -3.37 -0.59 -23.66
C GLY A 123 -2.15 0.29 -23.39
N LYS A 124 -1.19 -0.15 -22.56
CA LYS A 124 0.09 0.56 -22.27
C LYS A 124 -0.04 1.90 -21.56
N LYS A 125 -1.18 2.17 -20.91
CA LYS A 125 -1.28 3.28 -19.96
C LYS A 125 -0.65 2.83 -18.63
N HIS A 126 0.38 3.55 -18.22
CA HIS A 126 0.93 3.45 -16.88
C HIS A 126 0.13 4.34 -15.93
N PHE A 127 -0.03 3.91 -14.70
CA PHE A 127 -0.63 4.74 -13.66
C PHE A 127 0.14 4.63 -12.36
N ARG A 128 0.11 5.70 -11.58
CA ARG A 128 0.72 5.74 -10.25
C ARG A 128 -0.24 5.21 -9.21
N PHE A 129 0.31 4.45 -8.29
CA PHE A 129 -0.36 3.95 -7.10
C PHE A 129 0.60 4.06 -5.92
N PHE A 130 0.14 4.56 -4.77
CA PHE A 130 0.85 4.33 -3.51
C PHE A 130 -0.12 3.93 -2.42
N ILE A 131 0.41 3.28 -1.39
CA ILE A 131 -0.32 2.97 -0.15
C ILE A 131 0.58 3.16 1.07
N GLN A 132 -0.02 3.56 2.18
CA GLN A 132 0.64 3.82 3.45
C GLN A 132 0.16 2.88 4.55
N VAL A 133 0.99 2.72 5.58
CA VAL A 133 0.68 1.93 6.78
C VAL A 133 -0.66 2.32 7.44
N ASN A 134 -1.06 3.59 7.39
CA ASN A 134 -2.33 4.05 7.95
C ASN A 134 -3.54 3.83 7.01
N GLY A 135 -3.37 3.07 5.93
CA GLY A 135 -4.42 2.77 4.96
C GLY A 135 -4.75 3.91 3.99
N ILE A 136 -4.02 5.03 3.99
CA ILE A 136 -4.15 6.04 2.93
C ILE A 136 -3.51 5.51 1.66
N TYR A 137 -4.19 5.70 0.53
CA TYR A 137 -3.68 5.35 -0.79
C TYR A 137 -4.06 6.40 -1.82
N GLU A 138 -3.34 6.41 -2.94
CA GLU A 138 -3.61 7.34 -4.04
C GLU A 138 -3.43 6.62 -5.37
N ILE A 139 -4.36 6.85 -6.30
CA ILE A 139 -4.37 6.24 -7.64
C ILE A 139 -4.69 7.33 -8.67
N ASP A 140 -4.15 7.23 -9.88
CA ASP A 140 -4.60 8.08 -10.98
C ASP A 140 -6.12 7.95 -11.22
N LYS A 141 -6.78 9.09 -11.48
CA LYS A 141 -8.25 9.22 -11.46
C LYS A 141 -8.97 8.21 -12.36
N GLU A 142 -8.39 7.89 -13.52
CA GLU A 142 -8.94 6.94 -14.51
C GLU A 142 -9.01 5.50 -13.95
N PHE A 143 -8.13 5.15 -13.01
CA PHE A 143 -7.99 3.79 -12.47
C PHE A 143 -8.53 3.63 -11.05
N PHE A 144 -8.86 4.75 -10.38
CA PHE A 144 -9.15 4.78 -8.95
C PHE A 144 -10.24 3.80 -8.52
N GLU A 145 -11.37 3.73 -9.22
CA GLU A 145 -12.49 2.87 -8.80
C GLU A 145 -12.14 1.38 -8.91
N TYR A 146 -11.55 0.98 -10.04
CA TYR A 146 -11.18 -0.41 -10.28
C TYR A 146 -10.07 -0.86 -9.33
N GLU A 147 -9.00 -0.07 -9.22
CA GLU A 147 -7.85 -0.42 -8.38
C GLU A 147 -8.17 -0.35 -6.88
N THR A 148 -9.10 0.53 -6.46
CA THR A 148 -9.63 0.49 -5.07
C THR A 148 -10.33 -0.84 -4.78
N LYS A 149 -11.15 -1.35 -5.70
CA LYS A 149 -11.85 -2.63 -5.51
C LYS A 149 -10.86 -3.79 -5.43
N GLU A 150 -9.83 -3.80 -6.28
CA GLU A 150 -8.79 -4.82 -6.24
C GLU A 150 -7.94 -4.73 -4.97
N LEU A 151 -7.56 -3.53 -4.54
CA LEU A 151 -6.84 -3.32 -3.27
C LEU A 151 -7.62 -3.89 -2.09
N ILE A 152 -8.91 -3.58 -1.97
CA ILE A 152 -9.77 -4.08 -0.90
C ILE A 152 -9.81 -5.61 -0.90
N LYS A 153 -9.94 -6.25 -2.08
CA LYS A 153 -9.95 -7.72 -2.18
C LYS A 153 -8.65 -8.34 -1.66
N ILE A 154 -7.50 -7.75 -1.99
CA ILE A 154 -6.19 -8.26 -1.56
C ILE A 154 -6.01 -8.09 -0.06
N LEU A 155 -6.34 -6.91 0.48
CA LEU A 155 -6.25 -6.64 1.91
C LEU A 155 -7.17 -7.57 2.72
N LYS A 156 -8.40 -7.84 2.24
CA LYS A 156 -9.31 -8.82 2.87
C LYS A 156 -8.70 -10.21 2.96
N ARG A 157 -8.01 -10.67 1.90
CA ARG A 157 -7.30 -11.97 1.91
C ARG A 157 -6.17 -12.00 2.92
N CYS A 158 -5.47 -10.87 3.10
CA CYS A 158 -4.39 -10.79 4.09
C CYS A 158 -4.93 -10.88 5.53
N MET A 159 -6.03 -10.19 5.84
CA MET A 159 -6.64 -10.18 7.18
C MET A 159 -7.39 -11.47 7.54
N SER A 160 -7.78 -12.29 6.56
CA SER A 160 -8.49 -13.57 6.82
C SER A 160 -7.54 -14.74 7.09
N ASN A 161 -6.24 -14.53 6.93
CA ASN A 161 -5.18 -15.52 7.16
C ASN A 161 -4.45 -15.30 8.50
N GLU A 162 -4.94 -14.38 9.33
CA GLU A 162 -4.57 -14.17 10.74
C GLU A 162 -5.53 -14.94 11.66
#